data_AF-A0A7C1SY02-F1
#
_entry.id   AF-A0A7C1SY02-F1
#
_cell.length_a   1.000
_cell.length_b   1.000
_cell.length_c   1.000
_cell.angle_alpha   90.00
_cell.angle_beta   90.00
_cell.angle_gamma   90.00
#
_symmetry.space_group_name_H-M   'P 1'
#
loop_
_entity.id
_entity.type
_entity.pdbx_description
1 polymer ?
#
loop_
_entity_poly.entity_id
_entity_poly.type
_entity_poly.pdbx_seq_one_letter_code
_entity_poly.pdbx_strand_id
1 'polypeptide(L)'
;MTIPFFDVGWKAVNVQYRLTDPPAGVGKYRFTHGLPTPLFLTNPYDKPAGPTLLVEGAKKAIVCFDNIDDLNIVAIPSKAPPARILESLSECDPIYIALDPDAYVANGGKPAVNRVVAKLGRERCRIVKLPCKADDLFTRHGGTAADMNEFIYQGLPV
;
A
#
# COMPACT_ATOMS: atom_id res chain seq x y z
N MET A 1 9.73 16.61 -2.53
CA MET A 1 8.42 16.25 -3.13
C MET A 1 7.42 16.06 -2.00
N THR A 2 6.21 16.59 -2.15
CA THR A 2 5.11 16.48 -1.18
C THR A 2 4.01 15.60 -1.76
N ILE A 3 3.34 14.84 -0.91
CA ILE A 3 2.20 13.99 -1.26
C ILE A 3 1.08 14.31 -0.26
N PRO A 4 -0.02 14.94 -0.67
CA PRO A 4 -1.16 15.17 0.21
C PRO A 4 -1.85 13.83 0.51
N PHE A 5 -2.34 13.69 1.74
CA PHE A 5 -3.19 12.58 2.15
C PHE A 5 -4.57 13.13 2.50
N PHE A 6 -5.58 12.49 1.91
CA PHE A 6 -6.98 12.84 2.11
C PHE A 6 -7.70 11.70 2.82
N ASP A 7 -8.65 12.07 3.67
CA ASP A 7 -9.73 11.19 4.12
C ASP A 7 -10.89 11.24 3.10
N VAL A 8 -11.90 10.41 3.33
CA VAL A 8 -13.13 10.39 2.51
C VAL A 8 -13.74 11.80 2.39
N GLY A 9 -14.21 12.15 1.20
CA GLY A 9 -14.72 13.48 0.88
C GLY A 9 -13.62 14.53 0.67
N TRP A 10 -12.42 14.12 0.25
CA TRP A 10 -11.30 15.02 -0.05
C TRP A 10 -10.82 15.89 1.12
N LYS A 11 -11.09 15.48 2.37
CA LYS A 11 -10.62 16.21 3.54
C LYS A 11 -9.12 15.99 3.72
N ALA A 12 -8.32 17.04 3.53
CA ALA A 12 -6.87 16.96 3.77
C ALA A 12 -6.59 16.65 5.25
N VAL A 13 -5.88 15.56 5.52
CA VAL A 13 -5.57 15.11 6.89
C VAL A 13 -4.09 15.14 7.24
N ASN A 14 -3.22 15.02 6.24
CA ASN A 14 -1.77 15.10 6.44
C ASN A 14 -1.05 15.36 5.11
N VAL A 15 0.24 15.67 5.17
CA VAL A 15 1.14 15.74 4.02
C VAL A 15 2.36 14.87 4.30
N GLN A 16 2.74 14.03 3.34
CA GLN A 16 3.98 13.27 3.38
C GLN A 16 5.05 13.98 2.53
N TYR A 17 6.21 14.19 3.11
CA TYR A 17 7.40 14.76 2.48
C TYR A 17 8.36 13.63 2.14
N ARG A 18 8.80 13.59 0.88
CA ARG A 18 9.97 12.83 0.47
C ARG A 18 11.20 13.72 0.59
N LEU A 19 12.11 13.33 1.49
CA LEU A 19 13.39 13.98 1.71
C LEU A 19 14.34 13.62 0.57
N THR A 20 15.07 14.62 0.05
CA THR A 20 16.03 14.44 -1.06
C THR A 20 17.35 13.86 -0.56
N ASP A 21 17.84 14.36 0.58
CA ASP A 21 19.10 13.94 1.21
C ASP A 21 18.90 13.79 2.73
N PRO A 22 18.20 12.75 3.20
CA PRO A 22 17.99 12.54 4.62
C PRO A 22 19.31 12.11 5.30
N PRO A 23 19.59 12.58 6.54
CA PRO A 23 20.73 12.10 7.31
C PRO A 23 20.73 10.57 7.46
N ALA A 24 21.90 9.97 7.73
CA ALA A 24 22.01 8.53 7.95
C ALA A 24 21.03 8.07 9.07
N GLY A 25 20.31 6.96 8.83
CA GLY A 25 19.28 6.45 9.73
C GLY A 25 17.92 7.16 9.66
N VAL A 26 17.83 8.29 8.95
CA VAL A 26 16.57 8.99 8.72
C VAL A 26 15.91 8.40 7.47
N GLY A 27 14.76 7.73 7.64
CA GLY A 27 13.99 7.21 6.50
C GLY A 27 13.60 8.31 5.49
N LYS A 28 13.44 7.93 4.22
CA LYS A 28 13.22 8.86 3.08
C LYS A 28 11.92 9.65 3.11
N TYR A 29 10.95 9.25 3.93
CA TYR A 29 9.62 9.85 4.01
C TYR A 29 9.31 10.33 5.43
N ARG A 30 8.65 11.48 5.55
CA ARG A 30 8.17 12.06 6.82
C ARG A 30 6.78 12.64 6.66
N PHE A 31 5.93 12.51 7.67
CA PHE A 31 4.65 13.23 7.71
C PHE A 31 4.82 14.56 8.42
N THR A 32 3.87 15.48 8.21
CA THR A 32 3.75 16.67 9.04
C THR A 32 3.68 16.27 10.51
N HIS A 33 4.53 16.90 11.32
CA HIS A 33 4.60 16.61 12.75
C HIS A 33 3.28 16.98 13.46
N GLY A 34 2.90 16.21 14.47
CA GLY A 34 1.66 16.42 15.24
C GLY A 34 0.38 15.89 14.58
N LEU A 35 0.44 15.44 13.32
CA LEU A 35 -0.71 14.86 12.62
C LEU A 35 -0.61 13.34 12.53
N PRO A 36 -1.74 12.61 12.59
CA PRO A 36 -1.74 11.16 12.50
C PRO A 36 -1.30 10.70 11.12
N THR A 37 -0.55 9.60 11.08
CA THR A 37 -0.29 8.87 9.84
C THR A 37 -1.60 8.26 9.30
N PRO A 38 -2.07 8.62 8.09
CA PRO A 38 -3.30 8.09 7.50
C PRO A 38 -3.03 6.95 6.50
N LEU A 39 -4.09 6.23 6.11
CA LEU A 39 -4.09 5.40 4.90
C LEU A 39 -3.98 6.34 3.70
N PHE A 40 -3.26 5.93 2.66
CA PHE A 40 -3.34 6.64 1.38
C PHE A 40 -4.49 6.08 0.55
N LEU A 41 -5.48 6.91 0.26
CA LEU A 41 -6.59 6.61 -0.66
C LEU A 41 -6.25 7.21 -2.03
N THR A 42 -6.23 6.38 -3.09
CA THR A 42 -6.09 6.90 -4.46
C THR A 42 -7.40 7.53 -4.96
N ASN A 43 -8.52 7.01 -4.48
CA ASN A 43 -9.87 7.53 -4.69
C ASN A 43 -10.49 7.91 -3.32
N PRO A 44 -10.43 9.19 -2.91
CA PRO A 44 -10.99 9.65 -1.64
C PRO A 44 -12.45 10.11 -1.73
N TYR A 45 -13.19 9.78 -2.80
CA TYR A 45 -14.64 10.09 -2.85
C TYR A 45 -15.42 9.24 -1.85
N ASP A 46 -15.10 7.95 -1.78
CA ASP A 46 -15.79 6.96 -0.97
C ASP A 46 -14.82 6.16 -0.09
N LYS A 47 -15.36 5.54 0.97
CA LYS A 47 -14.60 4.56 1.75
C LYS A 47 -14.34 3.33 0.86
N PRO A 48 -13.11 2.79 0.81
CA PRO A 48 -12.83 1.60 0.02
C PRO A 48 -13.65 0.41 0.54
N ALA A 49 -14.28 -0.33 -0.38
CA ALA A 49 -15.08 -1.51 -0.10
C ALA A 49 -14.98 -2.51 -1.27
N GLY A 50 -15.04 -3.81 -0.97
CA GLY A 50 -14.86 -4.88 -1.96
C GLY A 50 -13.39 -5.17 -2.32
N PRO A 51 -13.12 -5.76 -3.50
CA PRO A 51 -11.78 -6.11 -3.94
C PRO A 51 -10.81 -4.92 -3.87
N THR A 52 -9.69 -5.11 -3.17
CA THR A 52 -8.74 -4.02 -2.87
C THR A 52 -7.30 -4.47 -3.00
N LEU A 53 -6.50 -3.71 -3.74
CA LEU A 53 -5.04 -3.83 -3.79
C LEU A 53 -4.40 -2.91 -2.74
N LEU A 54 -3.69 -3.51 -1.79
CA LEU A 54 -2.91 -2.83 -0.76
C LEU A 54 -1.41 -2.89 -1.10
N VAL A 55 -0.81 -1.73 -1.34
CA VAL A 55 0.64 -1.59 -1.64
C VAL A 55 1.38 -0.80 -0.55
N GLU A 56 2.72 -0.82 -0.62
CA GLU A 56 3.58 -0.03 0.28
C GLU A 56 3.96 1.32 -0.31
N GLY A 57 3.41 2.40 0.25
CA GLY A 57 3.75 3.78 -0.06
C GLY A 57 2.90 4.40 -1.18
N ALA A 58 2.58 5.69 -1.00
CA ALA A 58 1.64 6.41 -1.84
C ALA A 58 2.03 6.46 -3.33
N LYS A 59 3.33 6.63 -3.64
CA LYS A 59 3.81 6.62 -5.03
C LYS A 59 3.39 5.35 -5.78
N LYS A 60 3.46 4.20 -5.11
CA LYS A 60 3.09 2.91 -5.70
C LYS A 60 1.61 2.82 -5.96
N ALA A 61 0.81 3.24 -4.98
CA ALA A 61 -0.63 3.28 -5.13
C ALA A 61 -1.06 4.21 -6.28
N ILE A 62 -0.44 5.39 -6.43
CA ILE A 62 -0.72 6.31 -7.55
C ILE A 62 -0.44 5.64 -8.89
N VAL A 63 0.74 5.02 -9.05
CA VAL A 63 1.09 4.35 -10.31
C VAL A 63 0.16 3.17 -10.59
N CYS A 64 -0.15 2.34 -9.59
CA CYS A 64 -1.11 1.26 -9.76
C CYS A 64 -2.49 1.78 -10.15
N PHE A 65 -2.95 2.90 -9.57
CA PHE A 65 -4.27 3.47 -9.83
C PHE A 65 -4.40 4.04 -11.24
N ASP A 66 -3.31 4.56 -11.79
CA ASP A 66 -3.25 5.03 -13.17
C ASP A 66 -3.29 3.87 -14.20
N ASN A 67 -3.05 2.62 -13.75
CA ASN A 67 -2.90 1.46 -14.64
C ASN A 67 -3.88 0.32 -14.37
N ILE A 68 -4.72 0.40 -13.33
CA ILE A 68 -5.63 -0.69 -12.91
C ILE A 68 -6.99 -0.09 -12.54
N ASP A 69 -8.04 -0.50 -13.26
CA ASP A 69 -9.38 0.09 -13.12
C ASP A 69 -10.31 -0.70 -12.17
N ASP A 70 -10.13 -2.02 -12.08
CA ASP A 70 -11.14 -2.92 -11.47
C ASP A 70 -10.98 -3.14 -9.96
N LEU A 71 -10.09 -2.40 -9.30
CA LEU A 71 -9.79 -2.57 -7.87
C LEU A 71 -9.73 -1.23 -7.15
N ASN A 72 -10.14 -1.24 -5.87
CA ASN A 72 -9.72 -0.18 -4.97
C ASN A 72 -8.20 -0.25 -4.78
N ILE A 73 -7.51 0.89 -4.79
CA ILE A 73 -6.06 0.91 -4.59
C ILE A 73 -5.73 1.80 -3.41
N VAL A 74 -5.05 1.23 -2.44
CA VAL A 74 -4.71 1.92 -1.19
C VAL A 74 -3.26 1.63 -0.83
N ALA A 75 -2.65 2.55 -0.07
CA ALA A 75 -1.28 2.36 0.41
C ALA A 75 -1.15 2.55 1.91
N ILE A 76 -0.45 1.61 2.53
CA ILE A 76 0.13 1.83 3.86
C ILE A 76 1.48 2.56 3.74
N PRO A 77 1.80 3.48 4.66
CA PRO A 77 3.02 4.28 4.55
C PRO A 77 4.28 3.52 5.00
N SER A 78 4.13 2.41 5.70
CA SER A 78 5.23 1.52 6.11
C SER A 78 4.70 0.11 6.39
N LYS A 79 5.61 -0.86 6.49
CA LYS A 79 5.33 -2.27 6.82
C LYS A 79 4.85 -2.53 8.25
N ALA A 80 4.69 -1.48 9.05
CA ALA A 80 4.19 -1.54 10.42
C ALA A 80 3.11 -0.48 10.63
N PRO A 81 1.99 -0.55 9.88
CA PRO A 81 0.94 0.43 10.01
C PRO A 81 0.27 0.34 11.39
N PRO A 82 -0.12 1.48 11.98
CA PRO A 82 -1.05 1.52 13.12
C PRO A 82 -2.34 0.74 12.85
N ALA A 83 -2.92 0.10 13.87
CA ALA A 83 -4.14 -0.72 13.72
C ALA A 83 -5.32 0.06 13.13
N ARG A 84 -5.56 1.29 13.61
CA ARG A 84 -6.58 2.22 13.09
C ARG A 84 -6.55 2.42 11.57
N ILE A 85 -5.38 2.34 10.93
CA ILE A 85 -5.26 2.50 9.48
C ILE A 85 -5.84 1.26 8.78
N LEU A 86 -5.57 0.07 9.32
CA LEU A 86 -6.06 -1.18 8.76
C LEU A 86 -7.55 -1.41 9.05
N GLU A 87 -8.06 -0.87 10.16
CA GLU A 87 -9.51 -0.87 10.48
C GLU A 87 -10.34 -0.13 9.41
N SER A 88 -9.76 0.85 8.72
CA SER A 88 -10.44 1.53 7.60
C SER A 88 -10.73 0.61 6.42
N LEU A 89 -10.09 -0.57 6.36
CA LEU A 89 -10.27 -1.61 5.34
C LEU A 89 -11.23 -2.72 5.80
N SER A 90 -12.13 -2.43 6.75
CA SER A 90 -13.12 -3.39 7.26
C SER A 90 -14.04 -3.95 6.16
N GLU A 91 -14.43 -3.11 5.20
CA GLU A 91 -15.34 -3.47 4.11
C GLU A 91 -14.61 -4.02 2.87
N CYS A 92 -13.28 -4.13 2.92
CA CYS A 92 -12.48 -4.63 1.81
C CYS A 92 -12.37 -6.16 1.89
N ASP A 93 -12.86 -6.86 0.88
CA ASP A 93 -12.74 -8.31 0.74
C ASP A 93 -12.90 -8.70 -0.75
N PRO A 94 -11.94 -9.41 -1.37
CA PRO A 94 -10.61 -9.75 -0.84
C PRO A 94 -9.65 -8.56 -0.81
N ILE A 95 -8.63 -8.66 0.05
CA ILE A 95 -7.49 -7.73 0.12
C ILE A 95 -6.26 -8.40 -0.49
N TYR A 96 -5.85 -7.93 -1.66
CA TYR A 96 -4.62 -8.33 -2.34
C TYR A 96 -3.45 -7.51 -1.79
N ILE A 97 -2.50 -8.18 -1.13
CA ILE A 97 -1.38 -7.53 -0.45
C ILE A 97 -0.13 -7.65 -1.31
N ALA A 98 0.30 -6.53 -1.90
CA ALA A 98 1.49 -6.40 -2.74
C ALA A 98 2.49 -5.42 -2.10
N LEU A 99 3.09 -5.82 -0.98
CA LEU A 99 4.17 -5.06 -0.34
C LEU A 99 5.48 -5.17 -1.13
N ASP A 100 6.46 -4.32 -0.80
CA ASP A 100 7.78 -4.37 -1.44
C ASP A 100 8.44 -5.75 -1.22
N PRO A 101 9.28 -6.25 -2.15
CA PRO A 101 9.86 -7.60 -2.08
C PRO A 101 10.56 -7.94 -0.75
N ASP A 102 11.20 -6.97 -0.11
CA ASP A 102 11.87 -7.13 1.18
C ASP A 102 10.91 -7.26 2.37
N ALA A 103 9.61 -7.01 2.20
CA ALA A 103 8.58 -7.29 3.22
C ALA A 103 8.31 -8.79 3.42
N TYR A 104 8.71 -9.63 2.45
CA TYR A 104 8.54 -11.08 2.48
C TYR A 104 9.75 -11.82 3.07
N VAL A 105 10.87 -11.12 3.30
CA VAL A 105 12.11 -11.71 3.83
C VAL A 105 12.12 -11.66 5.36
N ALA A 106 12.53 -12.77 5.98
CA ALA A 106 12.67 -12.90 7.43
C ALA A 106 14.05 -12.41 7.89
N ASN A 107 14.14 -11.17 8.39
CA ASN A 107 15.37 -10.64 8.99
C ASN A 107 15.39 -10.87 10.50
N GLY A 108 15.62 -12.12 10.94
CA GLY A 108 15.68 -12.48 12.36
C GLY A 108 14.31 -12.64 13.05
N GLY A 109 13.23 -12.79 12.28
CA GLY A 109 11.86 -12.97 12.78
C GLY A 109 10.86 -13.25 11.65
N LYS A 110 9.56 -13.17 11.94
CA LYS A 110 8.52 -13.35 10.91
C LYS A 110 8.56 -12.22 9.87
N PRO A 111 8.35 -12.52 8.57
CA PRO A 111 8.22 -11.51 7.52
C PRO A 111 7.24 -10.39 7.89
N ALA A 112 7.52 -9.17 7.43
CA ALA A 112 6.71 -8.02 7.78
C ALA A 112 5.27 -8.14 7.27
N VAL A 113 5.06 -8.79 6.13
CA VAL A 113 3.73 -9.07 5.57
C VAL A 113 2.84 -9.83 6.56
N ASN A 114 3.40 -10.74 7.37
CA ASN A 114 2.61 -11.54 8.31
C ASN A 114 1.94 -10.68 9.38
N ARG A 115 2.56 -9.56 9.78
CA ARG A 115 1.98 -8.63 10.74
C ARG A 115 0.82 -7.83 10.13
N VAL A 116 0.92 -7.50 8.85
CA VAL A 116 -0.16 -6.80 8.12
C VAL A 116 -1.34 -7.74 7.96
N VAL A 117 -1.11 -8.96 7.47
CA VAL A 117 -2.15 -10.00 7.34
C VAL A 117 -2.82 -10.28 8.68
N ALA A 118 -2.05 -10.49 9.75
CA ALA A 118 -2.62 -10.82 11.06
C ALA A 118 -3.57 -9.73 11.59
N LYS A 119 -3.32 -8.46 11.25
CA LYS A 119 -4.18 -7.34 11.64
C LYS A 119 -5.40 -7.16 10.72
N LEU A 120 -5.31 -7.59 9.46
CA LEU A 120 -6.40 -7.51 8.49
C LEU A 120 -7.37 -8.70 8.59
N GLY A 121 -6.94 -9.84 9.14
CA GLY A 121 -7.71 -11.09 9.08
C GLY A 121 -7.24 -11.92 7.89
N ARG A 122 -6.85 -13.18 8.15
CA ARG A 122 -6.14 -14.02 7.17
C ARG A 122 -7.04 -14.42 6.02
N GLU A 123 -8.29 -14.73 6.33
CA GLU A 123 -9.33 -15.22 5.43
C GLU A 123 -9.61 -14.27 4.25
N ARG A 124 -9.54 -12.95 4.51
CA ARG A 124 -9.74 -11.90 3.49
C ARG A 124 -8.46 -11.57 2.71
N CYS A 125 -7.29 -12.03 3.15
CA CYS A 125 -6.02 -11.65 2.53
C CYS A 125 -5.60 -12.61 1.41
N ARG A 126 -5.00 -12.06 0.35
CA ARG A 126 -4.26 -12.80 -0.68
C ARG A 126 -2.89 -12.16 -0.85
N ILE A 127 -1.81 -12.93 -0.73
CA ILE A 127 -0.44 -12.41 -0.89
C ILE A 127 -0.07 -12.38 -2.37
N VAL A 128 0.24 -11.19 -2.88
CA VAL A 128 0.68 -10.95 -4.26
C VAL A 128 2.16 -10.61 -4.24
N LYS A 129 3.00 -11.58 -4.62
CA LYS A 129 4.46 -11.39 -4.66
C LYS A 129 4.89 -10.90 -6.04
N LEU A 130 5.32 -9.65 -6.10
CA LEU A 130 5.87 -9.07 -7.32
C LEU A 130 7.39 -9.30 -7.40
N PRO A 131 7.96 -9.45 -8.61
CA PRO A 131 9.41 -9.57 -8.80
C PRO A 131 10.16 -8.25 -8.52
N CYS A 132 9.44 -7.14 -8.51
CA CYS A 132 9.95 -5.80 -8.26
C CYS A 132 8.96 -5.01 -7.39
N LYS A 133 9.23 -3.73 -7.17
CA LYS A 133 8.26 -2.83 -6.54
C LYS A 133 7.09 -2.59 -7.49
N ALA A 134 5.88 -2.45 -6.95
CA ALA A 134 4.67 -2.30 -7.76
C ALA A 134 4.75 -1.12 -8.76
N ASP A 135 5.35 0.02 -8.38
CA ASP A 135 5.56 1.13 -9.31
C ASP A 135 6.63 0.84 -10.38
N ASP A 136 7.67 0.09 -10.03
CA ASP A 136 8.75 -0.25 -10.96
C ASP A 136 8.26 -1.20 -12.07
N LEU A 137 7.24 -2.05 -11.81
CA LEU A 137 6.61 -2.91 -12.81
C LEU A 137 6.17 -2.11 -14.03
N PHE A 138 5.41 -1.03 -13.81
CA PHE A 138 4.93 -0.15 -14.87
C PHE A 138 6.03 0.81 -15.36
N THR A 139 6.69 1.51 -14.44
CA THR A 139 7.54 2.67 -14.79
C THR A 139 8.94 2.31 -15.28
N ARG A 140 9.44 1.10 -14.99
CA ARG A 140 10.79 0.67 -15.39
C ARG A 140 10.79 -0.56 -16.28
N HIS A 141 9.84 -1.46 -16.06
CA HIS A 141 9.79 -2.74 -16.77
C HIS A 141 8.74 -2.77 -17.88
N GLY A 142 7.97 -1.70 -18.06
CA GLY A 142 6.96 -1.62 -19.13
C GLY A 142 5.80 -2.60 -18.95
N GLY A 143 5.58 -3.08 -17.73
CA GLY A 143 4.46 -3.95 -17.40
C GLY A 143 3.13 -3.24 -17.60
N THR A 144 2.12 -4.03 -17.89
CA THR A 144 0.75 -3.61 -18.20
C THR A 144 -0.20 -3.97 -17.06
N ALA A 145 -1.44 -3.48 -17.15
CA ALA A 145 -2.53 -3.90 -16.28
C ALA A 145 -2.71 -5.43 -16.27
N ALA A 146 -2.57 -6.07 -17.44
CA ALA A 146 -2.71 -7.52 -17.59
C ALA A 146 -1.61 -8.27 -16.82
N ASP A 147 -0.36 -7.82 -16.88
CA ASP A 147 0.75 -8.43 -16.15
C ASP A 147 0.52 -8.34 -14.62
N MET A 148 0.08 -7.18 -14.14
CA MET A 148 -0.25 -7.00 -12.71
C MET A 148 -1.44 -7.88 -12.30
N ASN A 149 -2.47 -7.96 -13.14
CA ASN A 149 -3.64 -8.81 -12.90
C ASN A 149 -3.25 -10.29 -12.83
N GLU A 150 -2.30 -10.76 -13.63
CA GLU A 150 -1.79 -12.13 -13.54
C GLU A 150 -1.20 -12.41 -12.14
N PHE A 151 -0.39 -11.50 -11.59
CA PHE A 151 0.12 -11.65 -10.22
C PHE A 151 -0.99 -11.61 -9.17
N ILE A 152 -2.01 -10.77 -9.36
CA ILE A 152 -3.17 -10.67 -8.46
C ILE A 152 -3.98 -11.97 -8.46
N TYR A 153 -4.25 -12.55 -9.63
CA TYR A 153 -4.96 -13.82 -9.77
C TYR A 153 -4.17 -15.01 -9.21
N GLN A 154 -2.84 -14.97 -9.30
CA GLN A 154 -1.95 -15.95 -8.67
C GLN A 154 -1.75 -15.70 -7.16
N GLY A 155 -2.41 -14.69 -6.60
CA GLY A 155 -2.31 -14.31 -5.20
C GLY A 155 -2.62 -15.48 -4.26
N LEU A 156 -1.66 -15.84 -3.42
CA LEU A 156 -1.75 -17.01 -2.56
C LEU A 156 -2.72 -16.74 -1.38
N PRO A 157 -3.68 -17.63 -1.07
CA PRO A 157 -4.41 -17.56 0.18
C PRO A 157 -3.46 -17.69 1.37
N VAL A 158 -3.79 -17.04 2.49
CA VAL A 158 -2.89 -16.91 3.65
C VAL A 158 -3.24 -17.86 4.79
#